data_AF-A0A9W7FGB8-F1
#
_entry.id   AF-A0A9W7FGB8-F1
#
_cell.length_a   1.000
_cell.length_b   1.000
_cell.length_c   1.000
_cell.angle_alpha   90.00
_cell.angle_beta   90.00
_cell.angle_gamma   90.00
#
_symmetry.space_group_name_H-M   'P 1'
#
loop_
_entity.id
_entity.type
_entity.pdbx_description
1 polymer ?
#
loop_
_entity_poly.entity_id
_entity_poly.type
_entity_poly.pdbx_seq_one_letter_code
_entity_poly.pdbx_strand_id
1 'polypeptide(L)'
;MAGTTADRPIDIDISSNDYSSVLRSSSEWFESLDNAHSLRISVSSVAALTGYHEFAAKDFSSKFLHLLYQDAWDQQRVDCAAVGIHLVDEKEEIEKLVKNASPARRKMKTAIIETKMGKVSSKKDMSKVLEESAKSLEDAVVQGKMTKNEARLVKDYTTSEVYKSFGITWEDVALDEYERRYRCTVHSRNENFKLWKFYEEEGEGGRGRWDEVVEAGRRRRRDNDATNDNANNGDNNTTSTTTTTTTTTTTTTTTTRSTNPLFYLIGIADGIKDEMFINPDKKDLEDEFDDGLDFKPVIIECKHRMTRYSQRFYEVIQVVIYMLMHGADEGDLVEVLRGELEEEGTEEEEEKNNTETKTITEEKPPTNININVTRMKLRDHAIDHEYNLRNSIIPRLYDVAKAVFRTRGDAHLRYRLLMAIAGEDCQAQQDFFEEVGLGDWIGEVGLLNVSERMSTDHTSRRKTEAEKLHQEGTIVDNGKKKKKRRQQT
;
A
#
# COMPACT_ATOMS: atom_id res chain seq x y z
N MET A 1 2.04 -9.06 57.63
CA MET A 1 2.15 -7.69 57.07
C MET A 1 2.43 -7.85 55.59
N ALA A 2 1.61 -7.26 54.72
CA ALA A 2 1.69 -7.50 53.28
C ALA A 2 2.73 -6.59 52.61
N GLY A 3 3.60 -7.17 51.78
CA GLY A 3 4.50 -6.42 50.92
C GLY A 3 3.85 -6.17 49.56
N THR A 4 3.55 -4.90 49.25
CA THR A 4 3.07 -4.50 47.93
C THR A 4 4.24 -4.28 46.98
N THR A 5 4.44 -5.21 46.05
CA THR A 5 5.29 -4.99 44.87
C THR A 5 4.60 -3.98 43.95
N ALA A 6 5.20 -2.80 43.78
CA ALA A 6 4.68 -1.78 42.87
C ALA A 6 4.95 -2.18 41.41
N ASP A 7 3.91 -2.17 40.58
CA ASP A 7 4.02 -2.25 39.13
C ASP A 7 4.93 -1.11 38.63
N ARG A 8 6.02 -1.46 37.95
CA ARG A 8 6.71 -0.51 37.08
C ARG A 8 5.95 -0.48 35.74
N PRO A 9 5.61 0.70 35.20
CA PRO A 9 5.11 0.77 33.84
C PRO A 9 6.20 0.24 32.90
N ILE A 10 5.81 -0.65 31.99
CA ILE A 10 6.65 -1.03 30.86
C ILE A 10 6.59 0.14 29.88
N ASP A 11 7.64 0.96 29.86
CA ASP A 11 7.86 1.93 28.79
C ASP A 11 8.22 1.16 27.52
N ILE A 12 7.19 0.77 26.77
CA ILE A 12 7.34 0.31 25.40
C ILE A 12 7.53 1.56 24.56
N ASP A 13 8.76 1.82 24.14
CA ASP A 13 9.04 2.78 23.08
C ASP A 13 8.46 2.22 21.77
N ILE A 14 7.42 2.89 21.26
CA ILE A 14 6.79 2.60 19.95
C ILE A 14 6.98 3.81 19.02
N SER A 15 8.11 4.50 19.16
CA SER A 15 8.63 5.40 18.14
C SER A 15 9.31 4.58 17.02
N SER A 16 9.30 5.13 15.80
CA SER A 16 9.84 4.51 14.58
C SER A 16 9.23 3.16 14.13
N ASN A 17 8.01 3.23 13.61
CA ASN A 17 7.70 2.50 12.38
C ASN A 17 7.39 3.53 11.28
N ASP A 18 8.23 4.56 11.22
CA ASP A 18 8.08 5.65 10.29
C ASP A 18 8.89 5.33 9.03
N TYR A 19 8.23 5.36 7.88
CA TYR A 19 8.94 5.43 6.61
C TYR A 19 9.84 6.68 6.53
N SER A 20 9.60 7.68 7.40
CA SER A 20 10.47 8.83 7.61
C SER A 20 11.89 8.47 8.09
N SER A 21 12.14 7.34 8.79
CA SER A 21 13.52 6.98 9.20
C SER A 21 14.30 6.27 8.09
N VAL A 22 13.62 5.44 7.29
CA VAL A 22 14.17 4.94 6.02
C VAL A 22 14.46 6.14 5.10
N LEU A 23 13.49 7.05 4.95
CA LEU A 23 13.64 8.30 4.20
C LEU A 23 14.61 9.32 4.84
N ARG A 24 15.04 9.16 6.10
CA ARG A 24 16.11 9.95 6.75
C ARG A 24 17.49 9.36 6.49
N SER A 25 17.61 8.02 6.48
CA SER A 25 18.79 7.38 5.88
C SER A 25 18.88 7.65 4.37
N SER A 26 17.76 7.98 3.72
CA SER A 26 17.72 8.56 2.39
C SER A 26 17.78 10.09 2.38
N SER A 27 17.60 10.82 3.49
CA SER A 27 17.49 12.29 3.45
C SER A 27 18.85 12.91 3.26
N GLU A 28 19.92 12.36 3.85
CA GLU A 28 21.30 12.73 3.50
C GLU A 28 21.61 12.52 2.00
N TRP A 29 20.90 11.60 1.33
CA TRP A 29 20.95 11.43 -0.14
C TRP A 29 20.04 12.41 -0.89
N PHE A 30 18.81 12.66 -0.42
CA PHE A 30 17.87 13.61 -1.02
C PHE A 30 18.28 15.08 -0.81
N GLU A 31 19.04 15.38 0.25
CA GLU A 31 19.68 16.68 0.51
C GLU A 31 20.81 16.95 -0.50
N SER A 32 21.41 15.92 -1.11
CA SER A 32 22.34 16.09 -2.25
C SER A 32 21.62 16.34 -3.58
N LEU A 33 20.31 16.11 -3.67
CA LEU A 33 19.45 16.52 -4.79
C LEU A 33 19.00 17.98 -4.58
N ASP A 34 19.99 18.86 -4.39
CA ASP A 34 19.91 20.21 -3.81
C ASP A 34 19.28 21.27 -4.75
N ASN A 35 18.19 20.90 -5.43
CA ASN A 35 17.36 21.76 -6.27
C ASN A 35 15.87 21.42 -6.04
N ALA A 36 15.12 22.38 -5.49
CA ALA A 36 13.76 22.22 -4.93
C ALA A 36 12.61 21.96 -5.95
N HIS A 37 12.86 21.22 -7.04
CA HIS A 37 12.06 21.32 -8.28
C HIS A 37 11.63 20.00 -8.93
N SER A 38 11.80 18.84 -8.29
CA SER A 38 11.31 17.56 -8.83
C SER A 38 10.25 16.93 -7.93
N LEU A 39 9.15 16.43 -8.48
CA LEU A 39 8.17 15.68 -7.70
C LEU A 39 8.57 14.22 -7.54
N ARG A 40 8.38 13.64 -6.36
CA ARG A 40 8.56 12.21 -6.08
C ARG A 40 7.18 11.55 -5.96
N ILE A 41 6.80 10.80 -6.99
CA ILE A 41 5.50 10.14 -7.11
C ILE A 41 5.69 8.65 -6.81
N SER A 42 4.98 8.13 -5.81
CA SER A 42 4.94 6.67 -5.54
C SER A 42 4.28 5.94 -6.70
N VAL A 43 4.86 4.83 -7.18
CA VAL A 43 4.24 3.98 -8.22
C VAL A 43 2.83 3.56 -7.81
N SER A 44 2.61 3.20 -6.54
CA SER A 44 1.30 2.85 -5.97
C SER A 44 0.27 3.99 -5.98
N SER A 45 0.68 5.24 -6.25
CA SER A 45 -0.22 6.38 -6.40
C SER A 45 -0.44 6.83 -7.85
N VAL A 46 0.30 6.29 -8.82
CA VAL A 46 0.17 6.68 -10.25
C VAL A 46 -1.25 6.52 -10.74
N ALA A 47 -1.84 5.33 -10.58
CA ALA A 47 -3.20 5.08 -11.05
C ALA A 47 -4.26 5.99 -10.41
N ALA A 48 -4.07 6.43 -9.16
CA ALA A 48 -4.95 7.43 -8.53
C ALA A 48 -4.73 8.83 -9.13
N LEU A 49 -3.46 9.22 -9.32
CA LEU A 49 -3.08 10.50 -9.90
C LEU A 49 -3.41 10.64 -11.39
N THR A 50 -3.63 9.54 -12.14
CA THR A 50 -4.01 9.59 -13.56
C THR A 50 -5.46 9.15 -13.82
N GLY A 51 -6.25 8.96 -12.76
CA GLY A 51 -7.68 8.67 -12.86
C GLY A 51 -8.08 7.22 -13.13
N TYR A 52 -7.15 6.27 -13.09
CA TYR A 52 -7.38 4.85 -13.36
C TYR A 52 -7.64 4.00 -12.10
N HIS A 53 -7.83 4.64 -10.93
CA HIS A 53 -8.15 3.95 -9.68
C HIS A 53 -9.60 4.26 -9.24
N GLU A 54 -10.50 3.33 -9.54
CA GLU A 54 -11.96 3.40 -9.38
C GLU A 54 -12.48 3.90 -8.00
N PHE A 55 -11.71 3.70 -6.92
CA PHE A 55 -12.07 4.15 -5.57
C PHE A 55 -11.34 5.43 -5.08
N ALA A 56 -10.31 5.90 -5.79
CA ALA A 56 -9.39 6.95 -5.30
C ALA A 56 -9.74 8.36 -5.79
N ALA A 57 -10.90 8.55 -6.41
CA ALA A 57 -11.40 9.89 -6.78
C ALA A 57 -11.41 10.83 -5.55
N LYS A 58 -11.80 10.31 -4.38
CA LYS A 58 -11.73 11.03 -3.09
C LYS A 58 -10.31 11.34 -2.63
N ASP A 59 -9.36 10.44 -2.93
CA ASP A 59 -7.98 10.55 -2.49
C ASP A 59 -7.15 11.44 -3.42
N PHE A 60 -7.65 11.77 -4.61
CA PHE A 60 -6.91 12.55 -5.60
C PHE A 60 -6.50 13.92 -5.03
N SER A 61 -7.42 14.66 -4.44
CA SER A 61 -7.13 15.98 -3.83
C SER A 61 -6.10 15.87 -2.71
N SER A 62 -6.16 14.82 -1.89
CA SER A 62 -5.18 14.55 -0.83
C SER A 62 -3.79 14.21 -1.39
N LYS A 63 -3.72 13.37 -2.44
CA LYS A 63 -2.47 13.02 -3.13
C LYS A 63 -1.87 14.23 -3.86
N PHE A 64 -2.69 15.06 -4.50
CA PHE A 64 -2.25 16.31 -5.12
C PHE A 64 -1.72 17.29 -4.07
N LEU A 65 -2.41 17.44 -2.92
CA LEU A 65 -1.96 18.27 -1.80
C LEU A 65 -0.62 17.79 -1.22
N HIS A 66 -0.43 16.47 -1.10
CA HIS A 66 0.84 15.87 -0.68
C HIS A 66 1.97 16.15 -1.68
N LEU A 67 1.70 16.15 -3.00
CA LEU A 67 2.69 16.56 -4.01
C LEU A 67 2.95 18.07 -3.96
N LEU A 68 1.91 18.90 -3.77
CA LEU A 68 2.02 20.35 -3.66
C LEU A 68 3.00 20.75 -2.56
N TYR A 69 2.86 20.17 -1.36
CA TYR A 69 3.66 20.49 -0.18
C TYR A 69 4.76 19.47 0.15
N GLN A 70 5.14 18.61 -0.81
CA GLN A 70 6.27 17.69 -0.64
C GLN A 70 7.54 18.45 -0.27
N ASP A 71 8.13 18.10 0.87
CA ASP A 71 9.26 18.75 1.56
C ASP A 71 9.03 20.21 1.99
N ALA A 72 7.81 20.74 1.85
CA ALA A 72 7.44 22.13 2.11
C ALA A 72 6.41 22.27 3.25
N TRP A 73 6.56 21.48 4.32
CA TRP A 73 5.63 21.44 5.46
C TRP A 73 5.42 22.80 6.15
N ASP A 74 6.46 23.62 6.26
CA ASP A 74 6.33 24.95 6.86
C ASP A 74 5.58 25.92 5.92
N GLN A 75 5.74 25.78 4.60
CA GLN A 75 4.92 26.51 3.63
C GLN A 75 3.44 26.10 3.74
N GLN A 76 3.15 24.81 3.91
CA GLN A 76 1.78 24.34 4.15
C GLN A 76 1.18 24.94 5.43
N ARG A 77 1.95 25.03 6.51
CA ARG A 77 1.51 25.67 7.77
C ARG A 77 1.21 27.15 7.58
N VAL A 78 2.08 27.88 6.87
CA VAL A 78 1.88 29.30 6.53
C VAL A 78 0.63 29.49 5.68
N ASP A 79 0.45 28.68 4.63
CA ASP A 79 -0.69 28.81 3.72
C ASP A 79 -2.01 28.43 4.40
N CYS A 80 -2.03 27.36 5.22
CA CYS A 80 -3.18 27.00 6.05
C CYS A 80 -3.55 28.14 7.02
N ALA A 81 -2.57 28.72 7.73
CA ALA A 81 -2.79 29.83 8.65
C ALA A 81 -3.33 31.08 7.93
N ALA A 82 -2.85 31.37 6.71
CA ALA A 82 -3.29 32.49 5.89
C ALA A 82 -4.79 32.41 5.50
N VAL A 83 -5.34 31.20 5.39
CA VAL A 83 -6.77 30.97 5.12
C VAL A 83 -7.58 30.57 6.36
N GLY A 84 -6.99 30.64 7.55
CA GLY A 84 -7.67 30.31 8.82
C GLY A 84 -7.89 28.82 9.07
N ILE A 85 -7.21 27.94 8.32
CA ILE A 85 -7.23 26.48 8.53
C ILE A 85 -6.15 26.09 9.53
N HIS A 86 -6.52 25.27 10.52
CA HIS A 86 -5.57 24.66 11.43
C HIS A 86 -5.12 23.30 10.89
N LEU A 87 -3.87 23.20 10.42
CA LEU A 87 -3.29 21.91 10.01
C LEU A 87 -3.12 20.99 11.23
N VAL A 88 -3.60 19.75 11.14
CA VAL A 88 -3.39 18.72 12.17
C VAL A 88 -2.80 17.47 11.51
N ASP A 89 -1.77 16.89 12.12
CA ASP A 89 -1.30 15.56 11.74
C ASP A 89 -2.36 14.51 12.13
N GLU A 90 -2.70 13.62 11.21
CA GLU A 90 -3.75 12.61 11.41
C GLU A 90 -3.44 11.72 12.62
N LYS A 91 -2.19 11.25 12.75
CA LYS A 91 -1.80 10.38 13.87
C LYS A 91 -1.85 11.14 15.19
N GLU A 92 -1.35 12.38 15.26
CA GLU A 92 -1.50 13.22 16.46
C GLU A 92 -2.96 13.44 16.84
N GLU A 93 -3.84 13.67 15.86
CA GLU A 93 -5.27 13.88 16.12
C GLU A 93 -5.93 12.61 16.64
N ILE A 94 -5.71 11.46 15.98
CA ILE A 94 -6.16 10.18 16.52
C ILE A 94 -5.60 9.93 17.92
N GLU A 95 -4.33 10.25 18.19
CA GLU A 95 -3.73 10.14 19.52
C GLU A 95 -4.36 11.09 20.57
N LYS A 96 -4.79 12.30 20.18
CA LYS A 96 -5.56 13.23 21.03
C LYS A 96 -6.96 12.69 21.31
N LEU A 97 -7.70 12.26 20.29
CA LEU A 97 -9.06 11.71 20.41
C LEU A 97 -9.10 10.50 21.35
N VAL A 98 -8.18 9.53 21.17
CA VAL A 98 -8.14 8.33 22.03
C VAL A 98 -7.61 8.60 23.44
N LYS A 99 -6.93 9.73 23.70
CA LYS A 99 -6.38 10.05 25.03
C LYS A 99 -7.45 10.03 26.12
N ASN A 100 -8.66 10.49 25.78
CA ASN A 100 -9.81 10.55 26.69
C ASN A 100 -10.56 9.20 26.79
N ALA A 101 -10.45 8.35 25.76
CA ALA A 101 -11.10 7.04 25.67
C ALA A 101 -10.15 5.90 26.08
N SER A 102 -9.68 5.89 27.33
CA SER A 102 -8.57 5.02 27.77
C SER A 102 -8.71 3.50 27.50
N PRO A 103 -9.91 2.86 27.55
CA PRO A 103 -10.05 1.45 27.15
C PRO A 103 -9.92 1.25 25.64
N ALA A 104 -10.55 2.11 24.85
CA ALA A 104 -10.49 2.08 23.39
C ALA A 104 -9.06 2.32 22.88
N ARG A 105 -8.34 3.29 23.48
CA ARG A 105 -6.92 3.55 23.20
C ARG A 105 -6.07 2.30 23.36
N ARG A 106 -6.28 1.55 24.45
CA ARG A 106 -5.56 0.29 24.69
C ARG A 106 -5.91 -0.73 23.60
N LYS A 107 -7.20 -0.98 23.35
CA LYS A 107 -7.65 -1.96 22.36
C LYS A 107 -7.16 -1.67 20.94
N MET A 108 -7.21 -0.42 20.48
CA MET A 108 -6.65 -0.05 19.17
C MET A 108 -5.13 -0.17 19.10
N LYS A 109 -4.40 0.28 20.14
CA LYS A 109 -2.93 0.13 20.16
C LYS A 109 -2.56 -1.36 20.15
N THR A 110 -3.21 -2.16 20.98
CA THR A 110 -3.08 -3.63 20.97
C THR A 110 -3.37 -4.21 19.58
N ALA A 111 -4.48 -3.84 18.93
CA ALA A 111 -4.84 -4.30 17.58
C ALA A 111 -3.73 -4.06 16.54
N ILE A 112 -3.21 -2.83 16.49
CA ILE A 112 -2.15 -2.43 15.55
C ILE A 112 -0.83 -3.13 15.89
N ILE A 113 -0.47 -3.24 17.17
CA ILE A 113 0.76 -3.91 17.63
C ILE A 113 0.69 -5.41 17.34
N GLU A 114 -0.39 -6.09 17.70
CA GLU A 114 -0.56 -7.53 17.49
C GLU A 114 -0.50 -7.89 16.00
N THR A 115 -1.04 -7.03 15.14
CA THR A 115 -0.93 -7.19 13.69
C THR A 115 0.51 -6.98 13.20
N LYS A 116 1.22 -5.94 13.67
CA LYS A 116 2.64 -5.68 13.37
C LYS A 116 3.58 -6.76 13.92
N MET A 117 3.15 -7.52 14.94
CA MET A 117 3.87 -8.66 15.52
C MET A 117 3.49 -10.01 14.88
N GLY A 118 2.65 -10.04 13.83
CA GLY A 118 2.21 -11.29 13.19
C GLY A 118 1.28 -12.17 14.02
N LYS A 119 0.78 -11.69 15.18
CA LYS A 119 -0.18 -12.42 16.03
C LYS A 119 -1.56 -12.51 15.40
N VAL A 120 -1.88 -11.59 14.50
CA VAL A 120 -3.09 -11.61 13.67
C VAL A 120 -2.74 -12.34 12.38
N SER A 121 -3.03 -13.63 12.29
CA SER A 121 -2.62 -14.50 11.18
C SER A 121 -3.73 -14.82 10.18
N SER A 122 -4.99 -14.79 10.63
CA SER A 122 -6.17 -15.05 9.81
C SER A 122 -7.10 -13.85 9.67
N LYS A 123 -8.02 -13.95 8.71
CA LYS A 123 -9.15 -13.02 8.56
C LYS A 123 -10.07 -13.00 9.79
N LYS A 124 -10.25 -14.14 10.46
CA LYS A 124 -11.09 -14.30 11.67
C LYS A 124 -10.49 -13.49 12.82
N ASP A 125 -9.18 -13.58 13.02
CA ASP A 125 -8.45 -12.81 14.05
C ASP A 125 -8.51 -11.32 13.79
N MET A 126 -8.25 -10.90 12.55
CA MET A 126 -8.28 -9.49 12.18
C MET A 126 -9.69 -8.91 12.33
N SER A 127 -10.73 -9.65 11.93
CA SER A 127 -12.13 -9.22 12.08
C SER A 127 -12.51 -9.09 13.56
N LYS A 128 -12.11 -10.05 14.40
CA LYS A 128 -12.30 -10.02 15.86
C LYS A 128 -11.59 -8.81 16.49
N VAL A 129 -10.33 -8.57 16.12
CA VAL A 129 -9.52 -7.45 16.62
C VAL A 129 -10.12 -6.09 16.24
N LEU A 130 -10.66 -5.97 15.03
CA LEU A 130 -11.38 -4.76 14.57
C LEU A 130 -12.76 -4.62 15.23
N GLU A 131 -13.48 -5.71 15.48
CA GLU A 131 -14.78 -5.70 16.17
C GLU A 131 -14.62 -5.31 17.66
N GLU A 132 -13.64 -5.89 18.37
CA GLU A 132 -13.31 -5.51 19.75
C GLU A 132 -12.90 -4.03 19.84
N SER A 133 -12.16 -3.53 18.85
CA SER A 133 -11.81 -2.11 18.75
C SER A 133 -13.06 -1.24 18.51
N ALA A 134 -13.91 -1.60 17.55
CA ALA A 134 -15.14 -0.88 17.23
C ALA A 134 -16.10 -0.81 18.43
N LYS A 135 -16.34 -1.95 19.11
CA LYS A 135 -17.16 -2.00 20.33
C LYS A 135 -16.62 -1.09 21.43
N SER A 136 -15.29 -1.05 21.61
CA SER A 136 -14.65 -0.16 22.59
C SER A 136 -14.83 1.33 22.27
N LEU A 137 -14.92 1.68 20.97
CA LEU A 137 -15.23 3.04 20.51
C LEU A 137 -16.71 3.38 20.72
N GLU A 138 -17.63 2.43 20.47
CA GLU A 138 -19.06 2.58 20.76
C GLU A 138 -19.33 2.78 22.26
N ASP A 139 -18.68 2.00 23.13
CA ASP A 139 -18.74 2.18 24.58
C ASP A 139 -18.25 3.57 25.02
N ALA A 140 -17.21 4.10 24.38
CA ALA A 140 -16.70 5.45 24.65
C ALA A 140 -17.68 6.56 24.21
N VAL A 141 -18.44 6.35 23.13
CA VAL A 141 -19.52 7.23 22.70
C VAL A 141 -20.70 7.19 23.67
N VAL A 142 -21.12 6.00 24.12
CA VAL A 142 -22.18 5.83 25.12
C VAL A 142 -21.80 6.49 26.45
N GLN A 143 -20.52 6.45 26.82
CA GLN A 143 -19.98 7.14 28.00
C GLN A 143 -19.78 8.66 27.83
N GLY A 144 -20.08 9.23 26.65
CA GLY A 144 -19.90 10.66 26.39
C GLY A 144 -18.44 11.13 26.37
N LYS A 145 -17.48 10.21 26.23
CA LYS A 145 -16.04 10.51 26.17
C LYS A 145 -15.55 10.92 24.79
N MET A 146 -16.39 10.71 23.78
CA MET A 146 -16.12 10.89 22.36
C MET A 146 -17.44 11.01 21.61
N THR A 147 -17.47 11.78 20.54
CA THR A 147 -18.61 11.92 19.62
C THR A 147 -18.64 10.78 18.60
N LYS A 148 -19.79 10.60 17.93
CA LYS A 148 -19.93 9.60 16.85
C LYS A 148 -18.97 9.84 15.67
N ASN A 149 -18.64 11.10 15.38
CA ASN A 149 -17.77 11.46 14.26
C ASN A 149 -16.31 11.16 14.58
N GLU A 150 -15.84 11.52 15.79
CA GLU A 150 -14.51 11.16 16.28
C GLU A 150 -14.36 9.63 16.33
N ALA A 151 -15.36 8.92 16.87
CA ALA A 151 -15.36 7.45 16.90
C ALA A 151 -15.23 6.82 15.49
N ARG A 152 -15.83 7.44 14.47
CA ARG A 152 -15.71 7.02 13.07
C ARG A 152 -14.29 7.23 12.55
N LEU A 153 -13.73 8.43 12.69
CA LEU A 153 -12.34 8.74 12.27
C LEU A 153 -11.33 7.77 12.91
N VAL A 154 -11.48 7.55 14.21
CA VAL A 154 -10.64 6.65 15.02
C VAL A 154 -10.79 5.19 14.59
N LYS A 155 -12.00 4.75 14.21
CA LYS A 155 -12.26 3.42 13.64
C LYS A 155 -11.63 3.27 12.25
N ASP A 156 -11.82 4.24 11.38
CA ASP A 156 -11.35 4.20 9.99
C ASP A 156 -9.81 4.18 9.94
N TYR A 157 -9.14 5.00 10.75
CA TYR A 157 -7.69 4.98 10.94
C TYR A 157 -7.19 3.62 11.46
N THR A 158 -7.80 3.08 12.53
CA THR A 158 -7.41 1.76 13.08
C THR A 158 -7.54 0.66 12.03
N THR A 159 -8.63 0.70 11.27
CA THR A 159 -8.93 -0.24 10.20
C THR A 159 -7.87 -0.18 9.11
N SER A 160 -7.52 1.03 8.65
CA SER A 160 -6.46 1.27 7.66
C SER A 160 -5.09 0.77 8.13
N GLU A 161 -4.65 1.14 9.34
CA GLU A 161 -3.35 0.72 9.88
C GLU A 161 -3.27 -0.79 10.15
N VAL A 162 -4.37 -1.44 10.59
CA VAL A 162 -4.43 -2.91 10.71
C VAL A 162 -4.31 -3.56 9.34
N TYR A 163 -5.10 -3.16 8.33
CA TYR A 163 -5.02 -3.73 6.98
C TYR A 163 -3.63 -3.60 6.36
N LYS A 164 -3.04 -2.40 6.45
CA LYS A 164 -1.69 -2.10 5.95
C LYS A 164 -0.61 -2.91 6.67
N SER A 165 -0.70 -2.99 8.00
CA SER A 165 0.25 -3.79 8.79
C SER A 165 0.13 -5.27 8.50
N PHE A 166 -1.09 -5.77 8.30
CA PHE A 166 -1.35 -7.16 7.96
C PHE A 166 -0.72 -7.53 6.62
N GLY A 167 -0.88 -6.69 5.59
CA GLY A 167 -0.21 -6.88 4.30
C GLY A 167 1.31 -7.00 4.45
N ILE A 168 1.93 -5.96 5.02
CA ILE A 168 3.40 -5.89 5.19
C ILE A 168 3.96 -7.06 6.02
N THR A 169 3.26 -7.51 7.06
CA THR A 169 3.73 -8.58 7.95
C THR A 169 3.66 -9.97 7.31
N TRP A 170 2.78 -10.15 6.32
CA TRP A 170 2.47 -11.45 5.72
C TRP A 170 2.92 -11.62 4.27
N GLU A 171 3.66 -10.63 3.76
CA GLU A 171 4.13 -10.53 2.38
C GLU A 171 5.18 -11.60 2.06
N ASP A 172 6.20 -11.77 2.91
CA ASP A 172 7.23 -12.82 2.75
C ASP A 172 6.61 -14.22 2.71
N VAL A 173 5.61 -14.49 3.55
CA VAL A 173 4.91 -15.79 3.58
C VAL A 173 4.06 -16.01 2.33
N ALA A 174 3.62 -14.95 1.65
CA ALA A 174 2.99 -15.06 0.34
C ALA A 174 4.01 -15.35 -0.78
N LEU A 175 5.21 -14.77 -0.69
CA LEU A 175 6.33 -15.08 -1.59
C LEU A 175 6.82 -16.53 -1.40
N ASP A 176 6.91 -17.02 -0.16
CA ASP A 176 7.25 -18.42 0.13
C ASP A 176 6.24 -19.41 -0.46
N GLU A 177 4.93 -19.13 -0.33
CA GLU A 177 3.88 -19.95 -0.93
C GLU A 177 3.92 -19.89 -2.47
N TYR A 178 4.27 -18.73 -3.04
CA TYR A 178 4.51 -18.58 -4.48
C TYR A 178 5.72 -19.39 -4.95
N GLU A 179 6.87 -19.29 -4.30
CA GLU A 179 8.08 -20.10 -4.59
C GLU A 179 7.77 -21.59 -4.55
N ARG A 180 7.12 -22.04 -3.46
CA ARG A 180 6.72 -23.43 -3.25
C ARG A 180 5.78 -23.95 -4.35
N ARG A 181 4.82 -23.13 -4.78
CA ARG A 181 3.81 -23.52 -5.79
C ARG A 181 4.37 -23.51 -7.21
N TYR A 182 5.22 -22.55 -7.55
CA TYR A 182 5.79 -22.38 -8.89
C TYR A 182 7.19 -23.00 -9.05
N ARG A 183 7.75 -23.58 -7.98
CA ARG A 183 9.08 -24.24 -7.94
C ARG A 183 10.20 -23.33 -8.47
N CYS A 184 10.20 -22.10 -8.00
CA CYS A 184 11.18 -21.07 -8.36
C CYS A 184 11.68 -20.36 -7.10
N THR A 185 12.69 -19.50 -7.26
CA THR A 185 13.28 -18.71 -6.16
C THR A 185 13.11 -17.22 -6.47
N VAL A 186 12.61 -16.46 -5.49
CA VAL A 186 12.51 -15.00 -5.55
C VAL A 186 13.80 -14.44 -4.96
N HIS A 187 14.74 -14.09 -5.83
CA HIS A 187 16.11 -13.71 -5.44
C HIS A 187 16.22 -12.32 -4.81
N SER A 188 15.26 -11.43 -5.09
CA SER A 188 15.17 -10.09 -4.50
C SER A 188 13.78 -9.90 -3.91
N ARG A 189 13.70 -9.71 -2.59
CA ARG A 189 12.45 -9.42 -1.86
C ARG A 189 12.52 -8.04 -1.21
N ASN A 190 11.69 -7.10 -1.67
CA ASN A 190 11.63 -5.73 -1.13
C ASN A 190 12.94 -4.90 -1.15
N GLU A 191 13.97 -5.31 -1.88
CA GLU A 191 15.34 -4.87 -1.57
C GLU A 191 15.68 -3.47 -2.07
N ASN A 192 15.38 -3.17 -3.34
CA ASN A 192 15.98 -2.04 -4.04
C ASN A 192 14.90 -1.03 -4.42
N PHE A 193 14.99 0.18 -3.86
CA PHE A 193 14.22 1.31 -4.36
C PHE A 193 14.72 1.65 -5.77
N LYS A 194 13.81 1.75 -6.74
CA LYS A 194 14.12 2.26 -8.08
C LYS A 194 13.56 3.68 -8.26
N LEU A 195 14.31 4.55 -8.91
CA LEU A 195 13.91 5.87 -9.37
C LEU A 195 13.89 5.88 -10.90
N TRP A 196 12.73 6.15 -11.48
CA TRP A 196 12.61 6.38 -12.92
C TRP A 196 12.40 7.88 -13.17
N LYS A 197 13.29 8.49 -13.97
CA LYS A 197 13.41 9.95 -14.12
C LYS A 197 12.65 10.45 -15.35
N PHE A 198 11.82 11.48 -15.16
CA PHE A 198 10.99 12.10 -16.20
C PHE A 198 11.34 13.59 -16.32
N TYR A 199 11.74 14.03 -17.52
CA TYR A 199 12.16 15.40 -17.81
C TYR A 199 11.18 16.06 -18.76
N GLU A 200 11.01 17.38 -18.62
CA GLU A 200 10.32 18.16 -19.63
C GLU A 200 11.19 18.24 -20.91
N GLU A 201 10.62 17.90 -22.06
CA GLU A 201 11.27 18.14 -23.36
C GLU A 201 10.98 19.56 -23.84
N GLU A 202 12.03 20.29 -24.22
CA GLU A 202 11.93 21.55 -24.94
C GLU A 202 11.51 21.28 -26.40
N GLY A 203 10.21 21.28 -26.69
CA GLY A 203 9.71 21.10 -28.06
C GLY A 203 8.19 21.15 -28.25
N GLU A 204 7.77 21.52 -29.47
CA GLU A 204 6.37 21.49 -29.93
C GLU A 204 5.86 20.04 -30.05
N GLY A 205 5.46 19.47 -28.92
CA GLY A 205 4.94 18.10 -28.86
C GLY A 205 4.76 17.57 -27.44
N GLY A 206 5.44 18.14 -26.44
CA GLY A 206 5.18 17.90 -25.01
C GLY A 206 5.39 16.47 -24.50
N ARG A 207 5.88 15.55 -25.33
CA ARG A 207 6.20 14.16 -24.94
C ARG A 207 7.50 14.17 -24.13
N GLY A 208 7.40 14.42 -22.83
CA GLY A 208 8.60 14.52 -21.99
C GLY A 208 9.42 13.23 -21.98
N ARG A 209 10.75 13.39 -21.94
CA ARG A 209 11.74 12.33 -22.02
C ARG A 209 11.82 11.59 -20.69
N TRP A 210 11.86 10.27 -20.73
CA TRP A 210 12.30 9.46 -19.60
C TRP A 210 13.69 8.90 -19.86
N ASP A 211 14.54 8.95 -18.85
CA ASP A 211 15.89 8.35 -18.89
C ASP A 211 15.93 7.00 -18.16
N GLU A 212 17.13 6.43 -18.14
CA GLU A 212 17.51 5.24 -17.41
C GLU A 212 17.01 5.23 -15.96
N VAL A 213 16.60 4.06 -15.51
CA VAL A 213 16.12 3.80 -14.16
C VAL A 213 17.32 3.62 -13.24
N VAL A 214 17.40 4.42 -12.19
CA VAL A 214 18.53 4.42 -11.25
C VAL A 214 18.12 3.74 -9.95
N GLU A 215 19.04 3.01 -9.33
CA GLU A 215 18.86 2.44 -7.99
C GLU A 215 19.04 3.54 -6.93
N ALA A 216 18.05 3.71 -6.04
CA ALA A 216 18.06 4.71 -4.97
C ALA A 216 18.91 4.32 -3.76
N GLY A 217 19.28 3.04 -3.68
CA GLY A 217 19.73 2.38 -2.46
C GLY A 217 18.75 1.32 -1.99
N ARG A 218 19.14 0.64 -0.91
CA ARG A 218 18.49 -0.56 -0.41
C ARG A 218 17.61 -0.28 0.80
N ARG A 219 16.43 -0.87 0.83
CA ARG A 219 15.64 -1.02 2.05
C ARG A 219 16.46 -1.91 2.99
N ARG A 220 16.83 -1.38 4.17
CA ARG A 220 17.43 -2.24 5.21
C ARG A 220 16.43 -3.34 5.52
N ARG A 221 16.80 -4.60 5.30
CA ARG A 221 16.00 -5.73 5.76
C ARG A 221 15.80 -5.56 7.26
N ARG A 222 14.57 -5.83 7.71
CA ARG A 222 14.26 -5.85 9.14
C ARG A 222 14.62 -7.24 9.63
N ASP A 223 15.92 -7.46 9.78
CA ASP A 223 16.46 -8.73 10.24
C ASP A 223 15.90 -8.99 11.65
N ASN A 224 14.91 -9.89 11.73
CA ASN A 224 14.23 -10.26 12.96
C ASN A 224 15.10 -11.17 13.85
N ASP A 225 16.37 -11.35 13.51
CA ASP A 225 17.39 -11.99 14.34
C ASP A 225 17.76 -11.09 15.54
N ALA A 226 16.81 -11.01 16.48
CA ALA A 226 17.07 -10.64 17.86
C ALA A 226 17.76 -11.79 18.63
N THR A 227 18.60 -12.58 17.94
CA THR A 227 19.37 -13.71 18.47
C THR A 227 20.64 -13.24 19.19
N ASN A 228 20.46 -12.37 20.17
CA ASN A 228 21.32 -12.25 21.34
C ASN A 228 22.84 -12.13 21.08
N ASP A 229 23.24 -11.27 20.13
CA ASP A 229 24.66 -10.92 19.90
C ASP A 229 25.21 -10.00 21.01
N ASN A 230 25.34 -10.56 22.20
CA ASN A 230 26.24 -10.05 23.23
C ASN A 230 27.65 -10.63 23.01
N ALA A 231 28.17 -10.43 21.80
CA ALA A 231 29.44 -10.98 21.31
C ALA A 231 30.49 -9.86 21.18
N ASN A 232 31.42 -9.86 22.12
CA ASN A 232 32.50 -8.88 22.24
C ASN A 232 33.63 -9.18 21.22
N ASN A 233 33.73 -8.40 20.14
CA ASN A 233 34.90 -8.19 19.26
C ASN A 233 34.61 -7.02 18.29
N GLY A 234 35.55 -6.20 17.82
CA GLY A 234 37.01 -6.35 17.82
C GLY A 234 37.52 -6.51 16.39
N ASP A 235 37.79 -5.38 15.72
CA ASP A 235 38.41 -5.20 14.38
C ASP A 235 38.02 -6.16 13.22
N ASN A 236 37.49 -5.62 12.12
CA ASN A 236 38.22 -5.55 10.84
C ASN A 236 37.40 -4.95 9.67
N ASN A 237 37.92 -3.86 9.12
CA ASN A 237 38.08 -3.56 7.70
C ASN A 237 37.28 -4.40 6.66
N THR A 238 36.06 -3.99 6.31
CA THR A 238 35.29 -4.58 5.18
C THR A 238 35.37 -3.69 3.94
N THR A 239 36.18 -4.10 2.96
CA THR A 239 36.30 -3.46 1.66
C THR A 239 34.95 -3.49 0.90
N SER A 240 34.36 -2.32 0.65
CA SER A 240 33.19 -2.22 -0.23
C SER A 240 33.60 -2.42 -1.69
N THR A 241 33.26 -3.56 -2.28
CA THR A 241 33.47 -3.84 -3.70
C THR A 241 32.50 -3.02 -4.55
N THR A 242 32.93 -1.86 -5.04
CA THR A 242 32.15 -1.03 -5.97
C THR A 242 32.13 -1.68 -7.35
N THR A 243 31.07 -2.43 -7.66
CA THR A 243 30.81 -2.95 -9.01
C THR A 243 30.69 -1.78 -9.98
N THR A 244 31.72 -1.58 -10.81
CA THR A 244 31.78 -0.45 -11.74
C THR A 244 31.10 -0.86 -13.04
N THR A 245 29.84 -0.46 -13.21
CA THR A 245 29.10 -0.65 -14.46
C THR A 245 29.66 0.27 -15.54
N THR A 246 30.27 -0.29 -16.57
CA THR A 246 30.90 0.47 -17.66
C THR A 246 29.85 1.01 -18.64
N THR A 247 29.29 2.19 -18.36
CA THR A 247 28.31 2.84 -19.24
C THR A 247 29.00 3.44 -20.48
N THR A 248 28.86 2.79 -21.63
CA THR A 248 29.41 3.24 -22.92
C THR A 248 28.88 4.63 -23.29
N THR A 249 29.73 5.65 -23.18
CA THR A 249 29.32 7.05 -23.32
C THR A 249 29.34 7.49 -24.78
N THR A 250 28.20 7.41 -25.46
CA THR A 250 28.04 7.90 -26.83
C THR A 250 28.11 9.43 -26.87
N THR A 251 29.04 9.99 -27.65
CA THR A 251 29.36 11.43 -27.66
C THR A 251 28.38 12.25 -28.51
N THR A 252 27.16 12.49 -28.01
CA THR A 252 26.18 13.37 -28.66
C THR A 252 26.34 14.84 -28.25
N THR A 253 26.13 15.74 -29.21
CA THR A 253 26.34 17.20 -29.07
C THR A 253 25.51 17.84 -27.95
N THR A 254 26.19 18.62 -27.11
CA THR A 254 25.69 19.14 -25.83
C THR A 254 24.89 20.44 -25.97
N THR A 255 23.59 20.34 -26.19
CA THR A 255 22.65 21.40 -25.79
C THR A 255 22.61 21.45 -24.26
N THR A 256 22.63 22.64 -23.66
CA THR A 256 22.55 22.85 -22.20
C THR A 256 21.13 22.56 -21.67
N ARG A 257 20.74 21.28 -21.69
CA ARG A 257 19.45 20.80 -21.20
C ARG A 257 19.33 21.00 -19.69
N SER A 258 18.10 21.22 -19.22
CA SER A 258 17.79 21.10 -17.78
C SER A 258 18.29 19.76 -17.24
N THR A 259 19.14 19.81 -16.21
CA THR A 259 19.69 18.62 -15.54
C THR A 259 18.70 17.99 -14.57
N ASN A 260 17.61 18.68 -14.26
CA ASN A 260 16.69 18.31 -13.20
C ASN A 260 15.42 17.69 -13.81
N PRO A 261 15.06 16.45 -13.43
CA PRO A 261 13.78 15.85 -13.79
C PRO A 261 12.60 16.70 -13.30
N LEU A 262 11.51 16.73 -14.07
CA LEU A 262 10.24 17.29 -13.62
C LEU A 262 9.64 16.42 -12.49
N PHE A 263 9.74 15.10 -12.63
CA PHE A 263 9.34 14.16 -11.60
C PHE A 263 10.10 12.83 -11.66
N TYR A 264 9.97 12.06 -10.58
CA TYR A 264 10.42 10.69 -10.44
C TYR A 264 9.23 9.79 -10.15
N LEU A 265 9.18 8.62 -10.78
CA LEU A 265 8.43 7.49 -10.23
C LEU A 265 9.34 6.72 -9.27
N ILE A 266 8.86 6.45 -8.06
CA ILE A 266 9.60 5.77 -7.00
C ILE A 266 8.79 4.61 -6.45
N GLY A 267 9.43 3.45 -6.30
CA GLY A 267 8.82 2.30 -5.64
C GLY A 267 9.79 1.13 -5.48
N ILE A 268 9.24 0.03 -5.00
CA ILE A 268 9.90 -1.26 -4.78
C ILE A 268 8.90 -2.33 -5.22
N ALA A 269 9.31 -3.28 -6.05
CA ALA A 269 8.55 -4.50 -6.30
C ALA A 269 8.70 -5.48 -5.13
N ASP A 270 7.59 -6.10 -4.71
CA ASP A 270 7.57 -6.99 -3.55
C ASP A 270 8.54 -8.17 -3.74
N GLY A 271 8.57 -8.75 -4.94
CA GLY A 271 9.53 -9.77 -5.33
C GLY A 271 10.05 -9.65 -6.77
N ILE A 272 11.21 -10.25 -7.03
CA ILE A 272 11.75 -10.51 -8.37
C ILE A 272 12.32 -11.93 -8.40
N LYS A 273 12.01 -12.66 -9.47
CA LYS A 273 12.66 -13.93 -9.81
C LYS A 273 13.21 -13.87 -11.23
N ASP A 274 14.00 -14.86 -11.61
CA ASP A 274 14.39 -15.07 -13.00
C ASP A 274 13.69 -16.32 -13.57
N GLU A 275 13.32 -16.25 -14.85
CA GLU A 275 12.86 -17.40 -15.63
C GLU A 275 13.84 -17.69 -16.76
N MET A 276 14.24 -18.95 -16.85
CA MET A 276 15.08 -19.45 -17.93
C MET A 276 14.27 -19.53 -19.23
N PHE A 277 14.82 -19.02 -20.32
CA PHE A 277 14.24 -19.10 -21.66
C PHE A 277 15.32 -19.44 -22.70
N ILE A 278 14.89 -19.94 -23.86
CA ILE A 278 15.78 -20.16 -25.00
C ILE A 278 15.84 -18.85 -25.78
N ASN A 279 17.00 -18.19 -25.79
CA ASN A 279 17.24 -17.00 -26.56
C ASN A 279 17.49 -17.39 -28.04
N PRO A 280 16.60 -17.02 -28.99
CA PRO A 280 16.75 -17.44 -30.38
C PRO A 280 17.98 -16.82 -31.05
N ASP A 281 18.40 -15.62 -30.61
CA ASP A 281 19.47 -14.84 -31.24
C ASP A 281 20.88 -15.39 -30.93
N LYS A 282 21.00 -16.25 -29.91
CA LYS A 282 22.27 -16.91 -29.54
C LYS A 282 22.54 -18.22 -30.31
N LYS A 283 21.55 -18.77 -31.01
CA LYS A 283 21.64 -20.12 -31.62
C LYS A 283 22.65 -20.26 -32.75
N ASP A 284 23.04 -19.14 -33.36
CA ASP A 284 23.95 -19.11 -34.52
C ASP A 284 25.39 -18.71 -34.15
N LEU A 285 25.71 -18.58 -32.84
CA LEU A 285 27.08 -18.38 -32.37
C LEU A 285 27.79 -19.74 -32.30
N GLU A 286 28.90 -19.89 -33.03
CA GLU A 286 29.65 -21.15 -33.16
C GLU A 286 30.40 -21.59 -31.88
N ASP A 287 30.18 -20.92 -30.73
CA ASP A 287 30.76 -21.33 -29.45
C ASP A 287 30.04 -22.59 -28.94
N GLU A 288 30.70 -23.76 -29.06
CA GLU A 288 30.20 -25.12 -28.72
C GLU A 288 29.70 -25.31 -27.25
N PHE A 289 29.67 -24.26 -26.44
CA PHE A 289 29.34 -24.27 -25.02
C PHE A 289 28.20 -23.32 -24.60
N ASP A 290 27.68 -22.45 -25.47
CA ASP A 290 26.46 -21.68 -25.19
C ASP A 290 25.25 -22.51 -25.65
N ASP A 291 24.47 -23.03 -24.69
CA ASP A 291 23.25 -23.81 -24.98
C ASP A 291 22.05 -22.92 -25.38
N GLY A 292 22.27 -21.61 -25.51
CA GLY A 292 21.26 -20.61 -25.85
C GLY A 292 20.28 -20.35 -24.72
N LEU A 293 20.54 -20.86 -23.50
CA LEU A 293 19.73 -20.55 -22.34
C LEU A 293 20.11 -19.18 -21.78
N ASP A 294 19.09 -18.41 -21.45
CA ASP A 294 19.23 -17.07 -20.92
C ASP A 294 18.17 -16.84 -19.83
N PHE A 295 18.37 -15.82 -19.00
CA PHE A 295 17.49 -15.53 -17.88
C PHE A 295 16.80 -14.18 -18.08
N LYS A 296 15.48 -14.17 -17.98
CA LYS A 296 14.69 -12.92 -17.97
C LYS A 296 14.11 -12.68 -16.57
N PRO A 297 14.16 -11.44 -16.05
CA PRO A 297 13.51 -11.13 -14.80
C PRO A 297 11.98 -11.17 -14.95
N VAL A 298 11.31 -11.60 -13.89
CA VAL A 298 9.85 -11.54 -13.74
C VAL A 298 9.54 -10.83 -12.42
N ILE A 299 8.76 -9.75 -12.53
CA ILE A 299 8.33 -8.96 -11.38
C ILE A 299 7.20 -9.67 -10.65
N ILE A 300 7.19 -9.59 -9.32
CA ILE A 300 6.15 -10.18 -8.47
C ILE A 300 5.58 -9.08 -7.58
N GLU A 301 4.25 -8.96 -7.58
CA GLU A 301 3.49 -8.02 -6.75
C GLU A 301 2.42 -8.78 -5.97
N CYS A 302 2.46 -8.70 -4.65
CA CYS A 302 1.60 -9.41 -3.73
C CYS A 302 0.45 -8.52 -3.21
N LYS A 303 -0.79 -8.94 -3.45
CA LYS A 303 -2.00 -8.24 -2.99
C LYS A 303 -2.82 -9.13 -2.05
N HIS A 304 -2.76 -8.84 -0.75
CA HIS A 304 -3.59 -9.50 0.25
C HIS A 304 -5.08 -9.15 0.08
N ARG A 305 -5.90 -10.17 -0.13
CA ARG A 305 -7.35 -10.09 -0.33
C ARG A 305 -8.08 -10.58 0.91
N MET A 306 -9.23 -9.96 1.18
CA MET A 306 -10.04 -10.25 2.39
C MET A 306 -11.35 -11.00 2.10
N THR A 307 -11.77 -11.06 0.85
CA THR A 307 -13.08 -11.62 0.47
C THR A 307 -13.01 -12.52 -0.76
N ARG A 308 -12.37 -12.06 -1.82
CA ARG A 308 -12.20 -12.80 -3.08
C ARG A 308 -11.00 -12.28 -3.88
N TYR A 309 -10.52 -13.12 -4.79
CA TYR A 309 -9.71 -12.69 -5.93
C TYR A 309 -10.48 -11.69 -6.79
N SER A 310 -9.80 -10.67 -7.26
CA SER A 310 -10.36 -9.50 -7.92
C SER A 310 -9.21 -8.65 -8.47
N GLN A 311 -8.54 -9.09 -9.53
CA GLN A 311 -7.54 -8.28 -10.24
C GLN A 311 -8.09 -6.87 -10.50
N ARG A 312 -7.43 -5.83 -9.97
CA ARG A 312 -7.85 -4.44 -10.16
C ARG A 312 -6.90 -3.74 -11.13
N PHE A 313 -7.47 -2.96 -12.05
CA PHE A 313 -6.69 -2.32 -13.11
C PHE A 313 -5.57 -1.40 -12.59
N TYR A 314 -5.80 -0.73 -11.47
CA TYR A 314 -4.78 0.12 -10.85
C TYR A 314 -3.56 -0.65 -10.29
N GLU A 315 -3.70 -1.95 -10.03
CA GLU A 315 -2.60 -2.82 -9.59
C GLU A 315 -1.83 -3.33 -10.81
N VAL A 316 -2.52 -3.60 -11.92
CA VAL A 316 -1.89 -3.89 -13.22
C VAL A 316 -0.98 -2.72 -13.63
N ILE A 317 -1.44 -1.48 -13.47
CA ILE A 317 -0.60 -0.28 -13.70
C ILE A 317 0.67 -0.31 -12.84
N GLN A 318 0.55 -0.66 -11.55
CA GLN A 318 1.70 -0.75 -10.64
C GLN A 318 2.72 -1.79 -11.13
N VAL A 319 2.28 -3.02 -11.47
CA VAL A 319 3.19 -4.07 -11.95
C VAL A 319 3.83 -3.70 -13.29
N VAL A 320 3.07 -3.13 -14.23
CA VAL A 320 3.60 -2.69 -15.55
C VAL A 320 4.67 -1.61 -15.40
N ILE A 321 4.52 -0.69 -14.45
CA ILE A 321 5.56 0.31 -14.15
C ILE A 321 6.80 -0.38 -13.58
N TYR A 322 6.66 -1.32 -12.64
CA TYR A 322 7.81 -2.07 -12.12
C TYR A 322 8.49 -2.94 -13.18
N MET A 323 7.74 -3.54 -14.09
CA MET A 323 8.28 -4.26 -15.25
C MET A 323 9.21 -3.35 -16.08
N LEU A 324 8.78 -2.14 -16.41
CA LEU A 324 9.61 -1.15 -17.10
C LEU A 324 10.79 -0.63 -16.24
N MET A 325 10.60 -0.45 -14.93
CA MET A 325 11.67 -0.01 -14.02
C MET A 325 12.79 -1.05 -13.87
N HIS A 326 12.51 -2.32 -14.13
CA HIS A 326 13.46 -3.42 -13.99
C HIS A 326 13.87 -4.07 -15.32
N GLY A 327 13.40 -3.56 -16.46
CA GLY A 327 13.68 -4.14 -17.78
C GLY A 327 13.05 -5.53 -17.98
N ALA A 328 11.98 -5.85 -17.25
CA ALA A 328 11.28 -7.12 -17.34
C ALA A 328 10.12 -7.05 -18.34
N ASP A 329 10.04 -8.04 -19.23
CA ASP A 329 8.91 -8.18 -20.17
C ASP A 329 7.70 -8.88 -19.55
N GLU A 330 7.84 -9.46 -18.35
CA GLU A 330 6.78 -10.22 -17.69
C GLU A 330 6.66 -9.90 -16.19
N GLY A 331 5.45 -10.02 -15.65
CA GLY A 331 5.17 -9.84 -14.22
C GLY A 331 3.98 -10.65 -13.73
N ASP A 332 4.02 -11.07 -12.48
CA ASP A 332 3.00 -11.85 -11.78
C ASP A 332 2.31 -11.00 -10.71
N LEU A 333 1.00 -10.76 -10.88
CA LEU A 333 0.16 -10.25 -9.81
C LEU A 333 -0.33 -11.43 -8.96
N VAL A 334 0.18 -11.53 -7.74
CA VAL A 334 -0.09 -12.60 -6.77
C VAL A 334 -1.16 -12.12 -5.78
N GLU A 335 -2.41 -12.50 -6.02
CA GLU A 335 -3.49 -12.24 -5.07
C GLU A 335 -3.53 -13.32 -3.99
N VAL A 336 -3.54 -12.90 -2.72
CA VAL A 336 -3.40 -13.80 -1.57
C VAL A 336 -4.71 -13.83 -0.78
N LEU A 337 -5.38 -14.98 -0.75
CA LEU A 337 -6.49 -15.25 0.17
C LEU A 337 -6.01 -16.12 1.33
N ARG A 338 -6.36 -15.75 2.55
CA ARG A 338 -6.19 -16.61 3.73
C ARG A 338 -7.50 -17.32 4.00
N GLY A 339 -7.48 -18.65 3.89
CA GLY A 339 -8.62 -19.48 4.24
C GLY A 339 -8.94 -19.35 5.73
N GLU A 340 -10.16 -19.72 6.08
CA GLU A 340 -10.39 -20.16 7.46
C GLU A 340 -9.59 -21.45 7.65
N LEU A 341 -8.97 -21.63 8.81
CA LEU A 341 -8.52 -22.96 9.18
C LEU A 341 -9.81 -23.77 9.31
N GLU A 342 -10.01 -24.73 8.41
CA GLU A 342 -11.00 -25.77 8.64
C GLU A 342 -10.60 -26.38 9.97
N GLU A 343 -11.45 -26.20 10.99
CA GLU A 343 -11.26 -26.79 12.30
C GLU A 343 -11.31 -28.31 12.05
N GLU A 344 -10.14 -28.93 11.85
CA GLU A 344 -9.99 -30.36 11.53
C GLU A 344 -10.87 -31.11 12.50
N GLY A 345 -11.92 -31.72 11.94
CA GLY A 345 -13.13 -32.03 12.70
C GLY A 345 -12.74 -32.81 13.94
N THR A 346 -13.19 -32.35 15.11
CA THR A 346 -12.87 -32.98 16.39
C THR A 346 -13.17 -34.47 16.32
N GLU A 347 -12.12 -35.27 16.11
CA GLU A 347 -12.19 -36.73 16.17
C GLU A 347 -12.47 -37.07 17.63
N GLU A 348 -13.75 -37.32 17.93
CA GLU A 348 -14.23 -37.80 19.22
C GLU A 348 -13.80 -39.26 19.46
N GLU A 349 -12.50 -39.57 19.37
CA GLU A 349 -11.97 -40.92 19.66
C GLU A 349 -10.96 -40.97 20.82
N GLU A 350 -11.49 -41.54 21.90
CA GLU A 350 -10.85 -42.37 22.93
C GLU A 350 -9.66 -41.82 23.75
N GLU A 351 -9.97 -41.52 25.02
CA GLU A 351 -9.02 -41.54 26.14
C GLU A 351 -8.29 -42.91 26.26
N LYS A 352 -7.05 -43.02 25.77
CA LYS A 352 -6.09 -44.02 26.28
C LYS A 352 -4.70 -43.45 26.50
N ASN A 353 -4.48 -43.02 27.74
CA ASN A 353 -3.21 -42.88 28.46
C ASN A 353 -1.96 -43.39 27.72
N ASN A 354 -1.08 -42.47 27.28
CA ASN A 354 0.35 -42.71 27.40
C ASN A 354 1.13 -41.41 27.64
N THR A 355 2.08 -41.46 28.58
CA THR A 355 2.81 -40.28 29.08
C THR A 355 4.23 -40.29 28.52
N GLU A 356 4.41 -39.82 27.27
CA GLU A 356 5.74 -39.65 26.67
C GLU A 356 6.06 -38.18 26.40
N THR A 357 7.35 -37.87 26.50
CA THR A 357 7.88 -36.51 26.62
C THR A 357 7.80 -35.78 25.29
N LYS A 358 6.86 -34.83 25.17
CA LYS A 358 6.64 -34.05 23.95
C LYS A 358 7.83 -33.12 23.66
N THR A 359 8.74 -33.54 22.78
CA THR A 359 9.69 -32.64 22.12
C THR A 359 8.94 -31.52 21.44
N ILE A 360 9.44 -30.28 21.58
CA ILE A 360 8.93 -29.11 20.86
C ILE A 360 9.38 -29.26 19.40
N THR A 361 8.59 -30.00 18.60
CA THR A 361 8.67 -29.94 17.15
C THR A 361 8.27 -28.54 16.70
N GLU A 362 9.07 -27.92 15.83
CA GLU A 362 8.79 -26.63 15.22
C GLU A 362 7.34 -26.60 14.70
N GLU A 363 6.50 -25.74 15.28
CA GLU A 363 5.12 -25.58 14.86
C GLU A 363 5.13 -24.99 13.46
N LYS A 364 5.02 -25.87 12.46
CA LYS A 364 4.89 -25.51 11.05
C LYS A 364 3.76 -24.49 10.95
N PRO A 365 4.02 -23.25 10.48
CA PRO A 365 3.05 -22.17 10.58
C PRO A 365 1.76 -22.58 9.86
N PRO A 366 0.58 -22.37 10.46
CA PRO A 366 -0.70 -22.83 9.92
C PRO A 366 -1.11 -21.96 8.72
N THR A 367 -0.46 -22.19 7.58
CA THR A 367 -0.64 -21.43 6.35
C THR A 367 -1.66 -22.09 5.44
N ASN A 368 -2.96 -22.00 5.80
CA ASN A 368 -4.03 -22.13 4.79
C ASN A 368 -4.06 -20.86 3.93
N ILE A 369 -3.00 -20.65 3.16
CA ILE A 369 -2.83 -19.56 2.22
C ILE A 369 -3.13 -20.12 0.84
N ASN A 370 -4.09 -19.51 0.17
CA ASN A 370 -4.38 -19.77 -1.22
C ASN A 370 -3.93 -18.54 -2.02
N ILE A 371 -3.17 -18.77 -3.09
CA ILE A 371 -2.75 -17.72 -4.02
C ILE A 371 -3.42 -17.91 -5.38
N ASN A 372 -3.80 -16.80 -6.00
CA ASN A 372 -4.13 -16.69 -7.41
C ASN A 372 -3.07 -15.84 -8.08
N VAL A 373 -2.46 -16.33 -9.17
CA VAL A 373 -1.40 -15.61 -9.88
C VAL A 373 -1.90 -15.27 -11.28
N THR A 374 -1.84 -14.00 -11.64
CA THR A 374 -2.10 -13.53 -13.00
C THR A 374 -0.81 -13.02 -13.62
N ARG A 375 -0.28 -13.81 -14.56
CA ARG A 375 0.86 -13.43 -15.41
C ARG A 375 0.43 -12.38 -16.42
N MET A 376 1.22 -11.33 -16.54
CA MET A 376 1.07 -10.22 -17.49
C MET A 376 2.32 -10.13 -18.36
N LYS A 377 2.14 -9.71 -19.61
CA LYS A 377 3.22 -9.48 -20.58
C LYS A 377 3.23 -8.02 -21.00
N LEU A 378 4.39 -7.38 -20.94
CA LEU A 378 4.56 -5.94 -21.21
C LEU A 378 4.04 -5.55 -22.61
N ARG A 379 4.29 -6.42 -23.59
CA ARG A 379 3.91 -6.29 -25.01
C ARG A 379 2.93 -7.39 -25.44
N ASP A 380 1.88 -7.61 -24.65
CA ASP A 380 0.79 -8.51 -25.06
C ASP A 380 0.05 -7.96 -26.29
N HIS A 381 -0.18 -8.77 -27.33
CA HIS A 381 -0.79 -8.30 -28.58
C HIS A 381 -2.26 -7.83 -28.44
N ALA A 382 -2.98 -8.24 -27.40
CA ALA A 382 -4.38 -7.85 -27.20
C ALA A 382 -4.52 -6.55 -26.39
N ILE A 383 -3.54 -6.23 -25.54
CA ILE A 383 -3.62 -5.09 -24.61
C ILE A 383 -2.52 -4.06 -24.86
N ASP A 384 -1.27 -4.49 -25.10
CA ASP A 384 -0.06 -3.66 -25.16
C ASP A 384 0.05 -2.69 -23.96
N HIS A 385 0.46 -3.24 -22.82
CA HIS A 385 0.59 -2.49 -21.58
C HIS A 385 1.63 -1.38 -21.67
N GLU A 386 2.73 -1.60 -22.40
CA GLU A 386 3.75 -0.58 -22.66
C GLU A 386 3.19 0.59 -23.47
N TYR A 387 2.49 0.31 -24.57
CA TYR A 387 1.85 1.35 -25.38
C TYR A 387 0.86 2.17 -24.55
N ASN A 388 -0.01 1.53 -23.76
CA ASN A 388 -0.98 2.24 -22.94
C ASN A 388 -0.34 3.07 -21.82
N LEU A 389 0.73 2.59 -21.18
CA LEU A 389 1.44 3.39 -20.19
C LEU A 389 2.06 4.63 -20.85
N ARG A 390 2.76 4.45 -21.98
CA ARG A 390 3.46 5.53 -22.71
C ARG A 390 2.51 6.57 -23.30
N ASN A 391 1.32 6.18 -23.79
CA ASN A 391 0.42 7.08 -24.50
C ASN A 391 -0.75 7.63 -23.65
N SER A 392 -1.10 7.00 -22.52
CA SER A 392 -2.27 7.39 -21.72
C SER A 392 -1.93 7.78 -20.28
N ILE A 393 -0.99 7.08 -19.63
CA ILE A 393 -0.68 7.27 -18.19
C ILE A 393 0.44 8.30 -18.01
N ILE A 394 1.56 8.15 -18.72
CA ILE A 394 2.71 9.06 -18.63
C ILE A 394 2.33 10.52 -18.99
N PRO A 395 1.55 10.81 -20.05
CA PRO A 395 1.11 12.18 -20.33
C PRO A 395 0.31 12.80 -19.18
N ARG A 396 -0.66 12.07 -18.61
CA ARG A 396 -1.44 12.54 -17.44
C ARG A 396 -0.55 12.83 -16.22
N LEU A 397 0.56 12.11 -16.03
CA LEU A 397 1.54 12.43 -14.98
C LEU A 397 2.31 13.73 -15.25
N TYR A 398 2.64 14.03 -16.52
CA TYR A 398 3.20 15.35 -16.88
C TYR A 398 2.21 16.47 -16.60
N ASP A 399 0.92 16.28 -16.92
CA ASP A 399 -0.13 17.27 -16.64
C ASP A 399 -0.27 17.51 -15.13
N VAL A 400 -0.34 16.46 -14.32
CA VAL A 400 -0.34 16.54 -12.85
C VAL A 400 0.88 17.30 -12.33
N ALA A 401 2.08 16.98 -12.83
CA ALA A 401 3.30 17.64 -12.40
C ALA A 401 3.28 19.14 -12.73
N LYS A 402 2.87 19.51 -13.95
CA LYS A 402 2.70 20.91 -14.39
C LYS A 402 1.67 21.65 -13.54
N ALA A 403 0.52 21.03 -13.28
CA ALA A 403 -0.51 21.59 -12.41
C ALA A 403 0.01 21.82 -10.98
N VAL A 404 0.79 20.88 -10.42
CA VAL A 404 1.44 21.04 -9.11
C VAL A 404 2.43 22.21 -9.13
N PHE A 405 3.33 22.32 -10.12
CA PHE A 405 4.29 23.42 -10.18
C PHE A 405 3.64 24.80 -10.41
N ARG A 406 2.61 24.87 -11.27
CA ARG A 406 1.78 26.08 -11.43
C ARG A 406 1.13 26.48 -10.11
N THR A 407 0.59 25.51 -9.36
CA THR A 407 -0.02 25.74 -8.04
C THR A 407 1.02 26.15 -7.00
N ARG A 408 2.23 25.57 -7.01
CA ARG A 408 3.35 26.01 -6.14
C ARG A 408 3.68 27.49 -6.38
N GLY A 409 3.72 27.93 -7.64
CA GLY A 409 4.05 29.31 -8.03
C GLY A 409 3.00 30.37 -7.67
N ASP A 410 1.75 30.00 -7.36
CA ASP A 410 0.65 30.94 -7.13
C ASP A 410 -0.04 30.70 -5.78
N ALA A 411 0.15 31.62 -4.83
CA ALA A 411 -0.46 31.54 -3.50
C ALA A 411 -2.00 31.55 -3.54
N HIS A 412 -2.63 32.24 -4.49
CA HIS A 412 -4.09 32.27 -4.62
C HIS A 412 -4.64 30.89 -5.03
N LEU A 413 -3.94 30.18 -5.92
CA LEU A 413 -4.26 28.78 -6.25
C LEU A 413 -4.10 27.87 -5.02
N ARG A 414 -3.01 27.99 -4.26
CA ARG A 414 -2.80 27.21 -3.02
C ARG A 414 -3.91 27.45 -1.99
N TYR A 415 -4.28 28.71 -1.75
CA TYR A 415 -5.33 29.10 -0.81
C TYR A 415 -6.70 28.56 -1.22
N ARG A 416 -7.06 28.66 -2.50
CA ARG A 416 -8.33 28.12 -3.02
C ARG A 416 -8.41 26.61 -2.88
N LEU A 417 -7.35 25.87 -3.21
CA LEU A 417 -7.32 24.42 -3.02
C LEU A 417 -7.48 24.03 -1.55
N LEU A 418 -6.76 24.70 -0.64
CA LEU A 418 -6.87 24.45 0.80
C LEU A 418 -8.30 24.68 1.31
N MET A 419 -8.94 25.79 0.92
CA MET A 419 -10.33 26.09 1.29
C MET A 419 -11.32 25.08 0.71
N ALA A 420 -11.15 24.67 -0.55
CA ALA A 420 -12.02 23.69 -1.21
C ALA A 420 -11.91 22.29 -0.59
N ILE A 421 -10.71 21.88 -0.16
CA ILE A 421 -10.49 20.62 0.56
C ILE A 421 -11.08 20.70 1.97
N ALA A 422 -10.77 21.74 2.75
CA ALA A 422 -11.22 21.85 4.14
C ALA A 422 -12.74 22.11 4.29
N GLY A 423 -13.38 22.70 3.27
CA GLY A 423 -14.83 22.84 3.20
C GLY A 423 -15.57 21.59 2.71
N GLU A 424 -14.86 20.51 2.34
CA GLU A 424 -15.40 19.34 1.62
C GLU A 424 -16.19 19.74 0.33
N ASP A 425 -15.85 20.87 -0.29
CA ASP A 425 -16.57 21.42 -1.45
C ASP A 425 -16.08 20.75 -2.75
N CYS A 426 -16.79 19.69 -3.15
CA CYS A 426 -16.50 18.95 -4.37
C CYS A 426 -16.56 19.82 -5.64
N GLN A 427 -17.42 20.85 -5.70
CA GLN A 427 -17.52 21.70 -6.89
C GLN A 427 -16.32 22.66 -6.95
N ALA A 428 -15.98 23.31 -5.85
CA ALA A 428 -14.81 24.19 -5.80
C ALA A 428 -13.49 23.40 -6.06
N GLN A 429 -13.41 22.13 -5.66
CA GLN A 429 -12.29 21.24 -6.01
C GLN A 429 -12.27 20.94 -7.52
N GLN A 430 -13.42 20.65 -8.13
CA GLN A 430 -13.52 20.42 -9.58
C GLN A 430 -13.13 21.68 -10.38
N ASP A 431 -13.71 22.83 -10.05
CA ASP A 431 -13.42 24.12 -10.70
C ASP A 431 -11.94 24.47 -10.62
N PHE A 432 -11.31 24.20 -9.47
CA PHE A 432 -9.87 24.34 -9.28
C PHE A 432 -9.07 23.42 -10.23
N PHE A 433 -9.43 22.13 -10.31
CA PHE A 433 -8.71 21.17 -11.16
C PHE A 433 -8.90 21.45 -12.66
N GLU A 434 -10.06 21.95 -13.08
CA GLU A 434 -10.28 22.46 -14.43
C GLU A 434 -9.36 23.64 -14.73
N GLU A 435 -9.30 24.64 -13.84
CA GLU A 435 -8.46 25.83 -13.99
C GLU A 435 -6.95 25.52 -14.07
N VAL A 436 -6.45 24.52 -13.34
CA VAL A 436 -5.04 24.07 -13.42
C VAL A 436 -4.75 23.11 -14.58
N GLY A 437 -5.75 22.79 -15.42
CA GLY A 437 -5.56 22.03 -16.66
C GLY A 437 -5.73 20.51 -16.51
N LEU A 438 -6.44 20.03 -15.49
CA LEU A 438 -6.69 18.61 -15.25
C LEU A 438 -8.17 18.20 -15.44
N GLY A 439 -9.05 19.15 -15.78
CA GLY A 439 -10.50 18.95 -15.87
C GLY A 439 -10.92 17.83 -16.84
N ASP A 440 -10.33 17.82 -18.04
CA ASP A 440 -10.71 16.94 -19.16
C ASP A 440 -10.85 15.48 -18.76
N TRP A 441 -9.89 14.93 -18.01
CA TRP A 441 -9.93 13.54 -17.58
C TRP A 441 -10.43 13.36 -16.15
N ILE A 442 -10.28 14.33 -15.24
CA ILE A 442 -10.82 14.23 -13.87
C ILE A 442 -12.36 14.13 -13.88
N GLY A 443 -13.03 14.78 -14.86
CA GLY A 443 -14.46 14.60 -15.10
C GLY A 443 -14.83 13.13 -15.37
N GLU A 444 -14.03 12.40 -16.15
CA GLU A 444 -14.23 10.98 -16.48
C GLU A 444 -14.07 10.07 -15.25
N VAL A 445 -13.14 10.40 -14.33
CA VAL A 445 -12.89 9.64 -13.08
C VAL A 445 -14.10 9.69 -12.15
N GLY A 446 -15.01 10.66 -12.37
CA GLY A 446 -16.29 10.70 -11.70
C GLY A 446 -16.25 11.28 -10.30
N LEU A 447 -15.48 12.34 -10.05
CA LEU A 447 -15.71 13.22 -8.89
C LEU A 447 -17.20 13.60 -8.77
N LEU A 448 -17.83 13.90 -9.91
CA LEU A 448 -19.27 14.13 -10.06
C LEU A 448 -20.16 12.95 -9.60
N ASN A 449 -19.71 11.70 -9.79
CA ASN A 449 -20.48 10.49 -9.50
C ASN A 449 -20.38 10.02 -8.04
N VAL A 450 -19.44 10.54 -7.24
CA VAL A 450 -19.23 10.06 -5.86
C VAL A 450 -20.41 10.40 -4.95
N SER A 451 -20.98 11.60 -5.08
CA SER A 451 -22.16 12.02 -4.29
C SER A 451 -23.40 11.16 -4.61
N GLU A 452 -23.65 10.92 -5.90
CA GLU A 452 -24.79 10.14 -6.39
C GLU A 452 -24.66 8.64 -6.07
N ARG A 453 -23.43 8.07 -6.17
CA ARG A 453 -23.14 6.69 -5.75
C ARG A 453 -23.25 6.50 -4.24
N MET A 454 -22.84 7.46 -3.41
CA MET A 454 -22.98 7.32 -1.94
C MET A 454 -24.45 7.39 -1.48
N SER A 455 -25.27 8.22 -2.12
CA SER A 455 -26.72 8.25 -1.88
C SER A 455 -27.39 6.89 -2.19
N THR A 456 -27.00 6.28 -3.31
CA THR A 456 -27.59 5.02 -3.79
C THR A 456 -27.06 3.78 -3.05
N ASP A 457 -25.78 3.70 -2.66
CA ASP A 457 -25.23 2.53 -1.94
C ASP A 457 -25.75 2.46 -0.48
N HIS A 458 -25.89 3.60 0.21
CA HIS A 458 -26.56 3.63 1.52
C HIS A 458 -28.03 3.22 1.47
N THR A 459 -28.75 3.64 0.41
CA THR A 459 -30.15 3.25 0.22
C THR A 459 -30.27 1.75 -0.11
N SER A 460 -29.36 1.23 -0.93
CA SER A 460 -29.31 -0.18 -1.34
C SER A 460 -29.00 -1.11 -0.17
N ARG A 461 -27.99 -0.81 0.65
CA ARG A 461 -27.63 -1.62 1.84
C ARG A 461 -28.74 -1.62 2.89
N ARG A 462 -29.35 -0.46 3.18
CA ARG A 462 -30.50 -0.38 4.10
C ARG A 462 -31.68 -1.21 3.61
N LYS A 463 -31.91 -1.27 2.29
CA LYS A 463 -32.96 -2.12 1.71
C LYS A 463 -32.64 -3.60 1.89
N THR A 464 -31.40 -4.04 1.67
CA THR A 464 -31.01 -5.45 1.87
C THR A 464 -31.05 -5.86 3.34
N GLU A 465 -30.64 -5.00 4.27
CA GLU A 465 -30.74 -5.27 5.72
C GLU A 465 -32.20 -5.33 6.18
N ALA A 466 -33.06 -4.42 5.71
CA ALA A 466 -34.49 -4.43 6.02
C ALA A 466 -35.20 -5.68 5.45
N GLU A 467 -34.88 -6.08 4.22
CA GLU A 467 -35.41 -7.31 3.60
C GLU A 467 -34.93 -8.56 4.36
N LYS A 468 -33.66 -8.61 4.80
CA LYS A 468 -33.13 -9.72 5.61
C LYS A 468 -33.82 -9.81 6.98
N LEU A 469 -33.96 -8.69 7.69
CA LEU A 469 -34.68 -8.62 8.97
C LEU A 469 -36.16 -9.03 8.81
N HIS A 470 -36.80 -8.68 7.70
CA HIS A 470 -38.18 -9.08 7.41
C HIS A 470 -38.31 -10.59 7.14
N GLN A 471 -37.35 -11.20 6.43
CA GLN A 471 -37.30 -12.64 6.22
C GLN A 471 -37.07 -13.40 7.54
N GLU A 472 -36.11 -12.98 8.35
CA GLU A 472 -35.80 -13.59 9.65
C GLU A 472 -37.01 -13.51 10.61
N GLY A 473 -37.68 -12.36 10.69
CA GLY A 473 -38.92 -12.21 11.46
C GLY A 473 -40.06 -13.13 11.00
N THR A 474 -40.19 -13.34 9.68
CA THR A 474 -41.25 -14.20 9.09
C THR A 474 -41.00 -15.69 9.36
N ILE A 475 -39.75 -16.12 9.46
CA ILE A 475 -39.38 -17.52 9.78
C ILE A 475 -39.77 -17.86 11.24
N VAL A 476 -39.56 -16.94 12.18
CA VAL A 476 -39.87 -17.15 13.61
C VAL A 476 -41.37 -17.36 13.87
N ASP A 477 -42.25 -16.62 13.19
CA ASP A 477 -43.70 -16.73 13.41
C ASP A 477 -44.29 -18.04 12.84
N ASN A 478 -43.75 -18.50 11.70
CA ASN A 478 -44.12 -19.80 11.12
C ASN A 478 -43.66 -20.99 12.00
N GLY A 479 -42.53 -20.87 12.70
CA GLY A 479 -42.07 -21.86 13.69
C GLY A 479 -43.05 -22.04 14.86
N LYS A 480 -43.60 -20.94 15.40
CA LYS A 480 -44.57 -20.97 16.50
C LYS A 480 -45.92 -21.60 16.09
N LYS A 481 -46.40 -21.33 14.87
CA LYS A 481 -47.64 -21.93 14.34
C LYS A 481 -47.52 -23.45 14.14
N LYS A 482 -46.35 -23.98 13.73
CA LYS A 482 -46.14 -25.44 13.60
C LYS A 482 -46.14 -26.18 14.95
N LYS A 483 -45.61 -25.61 16.04
CA LYS A 483 -45.63 -26.27 17.37
C LYS A 483 -47.05 -26.42 17.95
N LYS A 484 -47.93 -25.43 17.76
CA LYS A 484 -49.33 -25.50 18.26
C LYS A 484 -50.17 -26.60 17.59
N ARG A 485 -49.83 -27.00 16.36
CA ARG A 485 -50.57 -28.01 15.60
C ARG A 485 -50.17 -29.47 15.91
N ARG A 486 -49.14 -29.68 16.75
CA ARG A 486 -48.64 -31.01 17.16
C ARG A 486 -49.04 -31.42 18.58
N GLN A 487 -49.89 -30.63 19.25
CA GLN A 487 -50.51 -30.95 20.55
C GLN A 487 -52.03 -31.19 20.45
N GLN A 488 -52.53 -31.42 19.24
CA GLN A 488 -53.92 -31.80 18.96
C GLN A 488 -53.97 -32.92 17.89
N THR A 489 -53.38 -34.05 18.24
CA THR A 489 -53.54 -35.39 17.63
C THR A 489 -53.12 -36.41 18.68
#